data_AF-A0A662DT91-F1
#
_entry.id   AF-A0A662DT91-F1
#
_cell.length_a   1.000
_cell.length_b   1.000
_cell.length_c   1.000
_cell.angle_alpha   90.00
_cell.angle_beta   90.00
_cell.angle_gamma   90.00
#
_symmetry.space_group_name_H-M   'P 1'
#
loop_
_entity.id
_entity.type
_entity.pdbx_description
1 polymer ?
#
loop_
_entity_poly.entity_id
_entity_poly.type
_entity_poly.pdbx_seq_one_letter_code
_entity_poly.pdbx_strand_id
1 'polypeptide(L)'
;MKIDINIESGEATALVFDPAVGAAIVRSGGEVVLLPPGDAFDTLADIERRAAPRWVWWSRSTARLLVENGIRPARCWDLASVHRLLFGGWRASAATIWATCKGLDLTQIPEVAPIDLFTVVDEFDEPDQPVREDGYLRPDWVEGAWAANTHRLQRWAELIAEVHGCQVSLLEGLADRPAAPATARSESAAELLGVELENDGLPINIAEAERIIADFVGPRPLDAAAA
;
A
#
# COMPACT_ATOMS: atom_id res chain seq x y z
N MET A 1 -13.29 21.50 -10.07
CA MET A 1 -13.40 21.14 -11.50
C MET A 1 -13.29 19.62 -11.55
N LYS A 2 -14.32 18.87 -11.98
CA LYS A 2 -14.21 17.40 -11.96
C LYS A 2 -13.23 16.97 -13.05
N ILE A 3 -12.10 16.41 -12.66
CA ILE A 3 -11.16 15.78 -13.60
C ILE A 3 -11.82 14.48 -14.04
N ASP A 4 -12.15 14.38 -15.33
CA ASP A 4 -12.79 13.19 -15.89
C ASP A 4 -11.70 12.16 -16.25
N ILE A 5 -11.40 11.28 -15.30
CA ILE A 5 -10.39 10.23 -15.44
C ILE A 5 -11.12 8.97 -15.89
N ASN A 6 -10.97 8.61 -17.16
CA ASN A 6 -11.63 7.45 -17.75
C ASN A 6 -10.89 6.17 -17.35
N ILE A 7 -11.31 5.46 -16.30
CA ILE A 7 -10.71 4.19 -15.85
C ILE A 7 -11.70 3.07 -16.06
N GLU A 8 -11.25 1.95 -16.63
CA GLU A 8 -12.12 0.79 -16.85
C GLU A 8 -12.37 0.01 -15.55
N SER A 9 -13.53 -0.64 -15.47
CA SER A 9 -13.90 -1.40 -14.29
C SER A 9 -12.95 -2.56 -14.04
N GLY A 10 -12.23 -2.52 -12.92
CA GLY A 10 -11.27 -3.54 -12.53
C GLY A 10 -9.90 -3.42 -13.20
N GLU A 11 -9.67 -2.34 -13.97
CA GLU A 11 -8.34 -1.98 -14.48
C GLU A 11 -7.35 -1.87 -13.32
N ALA A 12 -6.15 -2.45 -13.46
CA ALA A 12 -5.08 -2.28 -12.49
C ALA A 12 -4.58 -0.83 -12.55
N THR A 13 -4.69 -0.11 -11.44
CA THR A 13 -4.40 1.31 -11.35
C THR A 13 -3.49 1.56 -10.15
N ALA A 14 -2.24 1.92 -10.40
CA ALA A 14 -1.28 2.22 -9.33
C ALA A 14 -1.66 3.53 -8.64
N LEU A 15 -1.58 3.54 -7.32
CA LEU A 15 -1.97 4.66 -6.47
C LEU A 15 -0.93 4.92 -5.39
N VAL A 16 -0.49 6.17 -5.32
CA VAL A 16 0.15 6.75 -4.15
C VAL A 16 -0.75 7.87 -3.64
N PHE A 17 -0.99 7.88 -2.34
CA PHE A 17 -1.87 8.86 -1.70
C PHE A 17 -1.25 9.34 -0.40
N ASP A 18 -1.18 10.65 -0.24
CA ASP A 18 -0.89 11.34 1.00
C ASP A 18 -1.90 12.48 1.19
N PRO A 19 -2.62 12.57 2.32
CA PRO A 19 -3.64 13.60 2.52
C PRO A 19 -3.11 15.05 2.44
N ALA A 20 -1.84 15.28 2.76
CA ALA A 20 -1.25 16.62 2.77
C ALA A 20 -0.69 17.03 1.39
N VAL A 21 -0.23 16.07 0.59
CA VAL A 21 0.39 16.33 -0.72
C VAL A 21 -0.52 16.05 -1.90
N GLY A 22 -1.45 15.10 -1.77
CA GLY A 22 -2.40 14.69 -2.82
C GLY A 22 -2.23 13.24 -3.25
N ALA A 23 -2.56 12.95 -4.50
CA ALA A 23 -2.47 11.60 -5.05
C ALA A 23 -1.78 11.57 -6.41
N ALA A 24 -1.09 10.47 -6.70
CA ALA A 24 -0.62 10.13 -8.02
C ALA A 24 -1.24 8.79 -8.45
N ILE A 25 -1.80 8.79 -9.65
CA ILE A 25 -2.46 7.64 -10.26
C ILE A 25 -1.70 7.29 -11.53
N VAL A 26 -1.31 6.02 -11.71
CA VAL A 26 -0.74 5.52 -12.96
C VAL A 26 -1.63 4.41 -13.50
N ARG A 27 -2.13 4.63 -14.71
CA ARG A 27 -3.04 3.71 -15.42
C ARG A 27 -2.28 2.59 -16.13
N SER A 28 -3.00 1.56 -16.59
CA SER A 28 -2.37 0.43 -17.30
C SER A 28 -1.66 0.84 -18.60
N GLY A 29 -1.97 2.02 -19.17
CA GLY A 29 -1.30 2.60 -20.33
C GLY A 29 -0.12 3.53 -20.02
N GLY A 30 0.27 3.68 -18.74
CA GLY A 30 1.35 4.57 -18.29
C GLY A 30 0.95 6.04 -18.19
N GLU A 31 -0.30 6.39 -18.46
CA GLU A 31 -0.82 7.74 -18.22
C GLU A 31 -0.81 8.04 -16.73
N VAL A 32 -0.20 9.17 -16.37
CA VAL A 32 -0.10 9.66 -15.00
C VAL A 32 -1.11 10.78 -14.77
N VAL A 33 -1.87 10.67 -13.68
CA VAL A 33 -2.75 11.74 -13.20
C VAL A 33 -2.33 12.15 -11.80
N LEU A 34 -2.05 13.45 -11.64
CA LEU A 34 -1.74 14.08 -10.36
C LEU A 34 -2.97 14.79 -9.84
N LEU A 35 -3.32 14.52 -8.58
CA LEU A 35 -4.42 15.15 -7.88
C LEU A 35 -3.87 16.01 -6.73
N PRO A 36 -4.19 17.31 -6.67
CA PRO A 36 -3.81 18.15 -5.53
C PRO A 36 -4.57 17.70 -4.26
N PRO A 37 -4.06 18.04 -3.05
CA PRO A 37 -4.62 17.52 -1.80
C PRO A 37 -6.09 17.90 -1.60
N GLY A 38 -6.50 19.10 -2.04
CA GLY A 38 -7.89 19.57 -1.92
C GLY A 38 -8.90 18.80 -2.77
N ASP A 39 -8.47 18.17 -3.87
CA ASP A 39 -9.35 17.43 -4.79
C ASP A 39 -9.14 15.90 -4.75
N ALA A 40 -8.03 15.44 -4.17
CA ALA A 40 -7.61 14.05 -4.20
C ALA A 40 -8.66 13.11 -3.62
N PHE A 41 -9.17 13.41 -2.44
CA PHE A 41 -10.16 12.56 -1.76
C PHE A 41 -11.44 12.39 -2.57
N ASP A 42 -12.10 13.50 -2.93
CA ASP A 42 -13.36 13.47 -3.66
C ASP A 42 -13.22 12.80 -5.02
N THR A 43 -12.09 13.02 -5.69
CA THR A 43 -11.80 12.42 -6.99
C THR A 43 -11.58 10.92 -6.87
N LEU A 44 -10.79 10.46 -5.88
CA LEU A 44 -10.58 9.02 -5.64
C LEU A 44 -11.89 8.32 -5.26
N ALA A 45 -12.71 8.93 -4.41
CA ALA A 45 -14.03 8.40 -4.05
C ALA A 45 -14.97 8.32 -5.26
N ASP A 46 -14.88 9.29 -6.18
CA ASP A 46 -15.69 9.29 -7.40
C ASP A 46 -15.22 8.23 -8.42
N ILE A 47 -13.90 8.03 -8.57
CA ILE A 47 -13.34 6.91 -9.35
C ILE A 47 -13.81 5.57 -8.77
N GLU A 48 -13.71 5.39 -7.46
CA GLU A 48 -14.13 4.16 -6.79
C GLU A 48 -15.60 3.86 -7.06
N ARG A 49 -16.49 4.85 -6.92
CA ARG A 49 -17.94 4.65 -7.19
C ARG A 49 -18.25 4.34 -8.65
N ARG A 50 -17.53 4.94 -9.60
CA ARG A 50 -17.84 4.82 -11.04
C ARG A 50 -17.23 3.60 -11.71
N ALA A 51 -15.98 3.29 -11.37
CA ALA A 51 -15.19 2.25 -12.03
C ALA A 51 -14.76 1.15 -11.04
N ALA A 52 -14.61 1.46 -9.76
CA ALA A 52 -14.08 0.55 -8.74
C ALA A 52 -12.79 -0.15 -9.21
N PRO A 53 -11.75 0.57 -9.67
CA PRO A 53 -10.59 -0.06 -10.28
C PRO A 53 -9.88 -1.00 -9.30
N ARG A 54 -8.96 -1.80 -9.81
CA ARG A 54 -8.06 -2.56 -8.94
C ARG A 54 -6.92 -1.65 -8.52
N TRP A 55 -7.07 -1.00 -7.38
CA TRP A 55 -6.05 -0.14 -6.82
C TRP A 55 -4.80 -0.95 -6.47
N VAL A 56 -3.65 -0.52 -6.96
CA VAL A 56 -2.35 -1.16 -6.71
C VAL A 56 -1.51 -0.25 -5.83
N TRP A 57 -0.94 -0.79 -4.77
CA TRP A 57 -0.12 -0.02 -3.82
C TRP A 57 1.00 -0.87 -3.22
N TRP A 58 2.02 -0.22 -2.65
CA TRP A 58 3.14 -0.89 -2.01
C TRP A 58 2.75 -1.80 -0.85
N SER A 59 1.86 -1.31 0.03
CA SER A 59 1.40 -2.07 1.18
C SER A 59 0.07 -1.54 1.70
N ARG A 60 -0.54 -2.27 2.65
CA ARG A 60 -1.78 -1.91 3.35
C ARG A 60 -1.75 -0.55 4.05
N SER A 61 -0.61 0.12 4.16
CA SER A 61 -0.54 1.52 4.63
C SER A 61 -1.40 2.47 3.78
N THR A 62 -1.41 2.29 2.46
CA THR A 62 -2.26 3.10 1.56
C THR A 62 -3.73 2.76 1.74
N ALA A 63 -4.06 1.48 1.87
CA ALA A 63 -5.42 1.03 2.17
C ALA A 63 -5.95 1.67 3.46
N ARG A 64 -5.12 1.70 4.52
CA ARG A 64 -5.46 2.33 5.80
C ARG A 64 -5.81 3.81 5.63
N LEU A 65 -4.98 4.57 4.90
CA LEU A 65 -5.26 5.98 4.63
C LEU A 65 -6.58 6.17 3.87
N LEU A 66 -6.89 5.33 2.89
CA LEU A 66 -8.16 5.42 2.15
C LEU A 66 -9.36 5.11 3.05
N VAL A 67 -9.28 4.04 3.84
CA VAL A 67 -10.34 3.58 4.75
C VAL A 67 -10.59 4.58 5.86
N GLU A 68 -9.55 5.13 6.50
CA GLU A 68 -9.65 6.18 7.53
C GLU A 68 -10.32 7.45 6.99
N ASN A 69 -10.16 7.74 5.69
CA ASN A 69 -10.80 8.87 5.05
C ASN A 69 -12.20 8.52 4.47
N GLY A 70 -12.66 7.27 4.56
CA GLY A 70 -14.00 6.87 4.13
C GLY A 70 -14.11 6.39 2.68
N ILE A 71 -13.00 6.19 1.99
CA ILE A 71 -12.97 5.43 0.72
C ILE A 71 -12.89 3.95 1.07
N ARG A 72 -13.76 3.14 0.47
CA ARG A 72 -13.80 1.69 0.62
C ARG A 72 -13.48 1.04 -0.74
N PRO A 73 -12.20 0.74 -1.03
CA PRO A 73 -11.83 0.10 -2.29
C PRO A 73 -12.56 -1.25 -2.46
N ALA A 74 -13.22 -1.48 -3.58
CA ALA A 74 -13.83 -2.78 -3.85
C ALA A 74 -12.80 -3.84 -4.28
N ARG A 75 -11.69 -3.38 -4.88
CA ARG A 75 -10.66 -4.24 -5.48
C ARG A 75 -9.28 -3.63 -5.24
N CYS A 76 -8.33 -4.48 -4.86
CA CYS A 76 -6.95 -4.08 -4.69
C CYS A 76 -5.95 -5.11 -5.22
N TRP A 77 -4.69 -4.69 -5.27
CA TRP A 77 -3.51 -5.50 -5.44
C TRP A 77 -2.43 -4.96 -4.49
N ASP A 78 -2.13 -5.70 -3.43
CA ASP A 78 -1.16 -5.30 -2.43
C ASP A 78 0.20 -5.92 -2.75
N LEU A 79 1.16 -5.09 -3.18
CA LEU A 79 2.46 -5.57 -3.66
C LEU A 79 3.22 -6.37 -2.60
N ALA A 80 3.16 -5.95 -1.34
CA ALA A 80 3.80 -6.65 -0.23
C ALA A 80 3.19 -8.03 0.02
N SER A 81 1.87 -8.15 -0.05
CA SER A 81 1.14 -9.40 0.16
C SER A 81 1.39 -10.39 -0.98
N VAL A 82 1.36 -9.91 -2.23
CA VAL A 82 1.69 -10.72 -3.40
C VAL A 82 3.16 -11.14 -3.38
N HIS A 83 4.06 -10.30 -2.89
CA HIS A 83 5.47 -10.67 -2.71
C HIS A 83 5.62 -11.81 -1.68
N ARG A 84 4.96 -11.72 -0.52
CA ARG A 84 4.94 -12.81 0.48
C ARG A 84 4.39 -14.10 -0.10
N LEU A 85 3.38 -14.03 -0.95
CA LEU A 85 2.84 -15.20 -1.64
C LEU A 85 3.85 -15.83 -2.61
N LEU A 86 4.55 -15.02 -3.41
CA LEU A 86 5.50 -15.49 -4.42
C LEU A 86 6.81 -16.02 -3.83
N PHE A 87 7.34 -15.36 -2.81
CA PHE A 87 8.70 -15.59 -2.31
C PHE A 87 8.75 -16.09 -0.85
N GLY A 88 7.61 -16.08 -0.15
CA GLY A 88 7.54 -16.41 1.26
C GLY A 88 8.05 -15.27 2.17
N GLY A 89 8.23 -15.60 3.45
CA GLY A 89 8.74 -14.66 4.45
C GLY A 89 7.67 -13.71 5.03
N TRP A 90 8.06 -12.98 6.07
CA TRP A 90 7.16 -12.07 6.80
C TRP A 90 7.34 -10.60 6.38
N ARG A 91 8.55 -10.22 5.96
CA ARG A 91 8.88 -8.84 5.59
C ARG A 91 8.88 -8.69 4.07
N ALA A 92 8.12 -7.71 3.58
CA ALA A 92 8.11 -7.31 2.18
C ALA A 92 8.10 -5.78 2.12
N SER A 93 9.28 -5.17 2.33
CA SER A 93 9.44 -3.72 2.18
C SER A 93 9.46 -3.35 0.69
N ALA A 94 9.18 -2.08 0.36
CA ALA A 94 9.30 -1.60 -1.01
C ALA A 94 10.69 -1.89 -1.61
N ALA A 95 11.76 -1.76 -0.81
CA ALA A 95 13.13 -2.07 -1.22
C ALA A 95 13.31 -3.54 -1.63
N THR A 96 12.83 -4.48 -0.80
CA THR A 96 12.92 -5.91 -1.11
C THR A 96 12.08 -6.26 -2.35
N ILE A 97 10.85 -5.74 -2.42
CA ILE A 97 9.95 -5.99 -3.54
C ILE A 97 10.56 -5.50 -4.86
N TRP A 98 11.10 -4.28 -4.86
CA TRP A 98 11.77 -3.70 -6.01
C TRP A 98 13.02 -4.48 -6.41
N ALA A 99 13.92 -4.74 -5.45
CA ALA A 99 15.15 -5.48 -5.72
C ALA A 99 14.88 -6.86 -6.31
N THR A 100 13.90 -7.60 -5.78
CA THR A 100 13.48 -8.88 -6.34
C THR A 100 12.93 -8.74 -7.75
N CYS A 101 12.09 -7.73 -8.01
CA CYS A 101 11.58 -7.49 -9.36
C CYS A 101 12.71 -7.19 -10.36
N LYS A 102 13.73 -6.45 -9.94
CA LYS A 102 14.88 -6.09 -10.76
C LYS A 102 15.99 -7.14 -10.83
N GLY A 103 15.85 -8.26 -10.10
CA GLY A 103 16.87 -9.30 -10.04
C GLY A 103 18.16 -8.85 -9.34
N LEU A 104 18.04 -7.90 -8.40
CA LEU A 104 19.16 -7.36 -7.63
C LEU A 104 19.46 -8.24 -6.39
N ASP A 105 20.68 -8.13 -5.87
CA ASP A 105 21.12 -8.86 -4.68
C ASP A 105 20.48 -8.27 -3.41
N LEU A 106 19.64 -9.08 -2.77
CA LEU A 106 18.91 -8.67 -1.56
C LEU A 106 19.83 -8.36 -0.36
N THR A 107 21.08 -8.84 -0.38
CA THR A 107 22.07 -8.55 0.67
C THR A 107 22.72 -7.18 0.55
N GLN A 108 22.57 -6.54 -0.61
CA GLN A 108 23.14 -5.22 -0.93
C GLN A 108 22.09 -4.11 -0.87
N ILE A 109 20.87 -4.39 -0.40
CA ILE A 109 19.83 -3.38 -0.23
C ILE A 109 20.38 -2.29 0.72
N PRO A 110 20.45 -1.02 0.26
CA PRO A 110 20.95 0.05 1.10
C PRO A 110 20.04 0.29 2.32
N GLU A 111 20.65 0.52 3.48
CA GLU A 111 19.97 0.94 4.70
C GLU A 111 20.17 2.45 4.91
N VAL A 112 19.29 3.08 5.69
CA VAL A 112 19.54 4.44 6.16
C VAL A 112 20.76 4.41 7.07
N ALA A 113 21.88 4.97 6.60
CA ALA A 113 23.02 5.19 7.45
C ALA A 113 22.64 6.20 8.55
N PRO A 114 23.02 5.97 9.82
CA PRO A 114 22.85 6.98 10.87
C PRO A 114 23.53 8.28 10.43
N ILE A 115 22.82 9.41 10.52
CA ILE A 115 23.41 10.71 10.22
C ILE A 115 24.55 10.96 11.20
N ASP A 116 25.78 11.03 10.70
CA ASP A 116 26.97 11.40 11.46
C ASP A 116 27.63 12.66 10.88
N LEU A 117 28.63 13.19 11.61
CA LEU A 117 29.33 14.42 11.22
C LEU A 117 30.12 14.28 9.90
N PHE A 118 30.30 13.06 9.39
CA PHE A 118 31.06 12.75 8.18
C PHE A 118 30.19 12.19 7.06
N THR A 119 28.87 12.28 7.19
CA THR A 119 27.94 11.84 6.15
C THR A 119 28.07 12.80 4.98
N VAL A 120 28.84 12.39 3.98
CA VAL A 120 28.91 13.05 2.68
C VAL A 120 27.54 12.81 2.03
N VAL A 121 26.76 13.87 1.88
CA VAL A 121 25.58 13.83 1.02
C VAL A 121 26.13 13.59 -0.38
N ASP A 122 25.86 12.42 -0.97
CA ASP A 122 26.22 12.18 -2.36
C ASP A 122 25.50 13.24 -3.22
N GLU A 123 26.22 14.29 -3.60
CA GLU A 123 25.74 15.41 -4.43
C GLU A 123 25.41 14.98 -5.88
N PHE A 124 25.59 13.71 -6.20
CA PHE A 124 25.48 13.16 -7.55
C PHE A 124 24.14 12.44 -7.84
N ASP A 125 23.35 12.11 -6.83
CA ASP A 125 22.00 11.57 -7.05
C ASP A 125 21.02 12.72 -7.29
N GLU A 126 20.27 12.67 -8.41
CA GLU A 126 19.11 13.54 -8.59
C GLU A 126 18.13 13.32 -7.42
N PRO A 127 17.89 14.32 -6.55
CA PRO A 127 17.21 14.09 -5.26
C PRO A 127 15.75 13.65 -5.44
N ASP A 128 15.17 13.92 -6.60
CA ASP A 128 13.79 13.57 -6.95
C ASP A 128 13.66 12.25 -7.71
N GLN A 129 14.71 11.43 -7.77
CA GLN A 129 14.66 10.06 -8.28
C GLN A 129 14.56 9.04 -7.13
N PRO A 130 13.61 8.08 -7.19
CA PRO A 130 13.47 7.04 -6.17
C PRO A 130 14.54 5.95 -6.25
N VAL A 131 15.22 5.82 -7.39
CA VAL A 131 16.18 4.75 -7.70
C VAL A 131 17.57 5.37 -7.83
N ARG A 132 18.55 4.75 -7.18
CA ARG A 132 19.97 5.11 -7.24
C ARG A 132 20.60 4.64 -8.55
N GLU A 133 21.81 5.10 -8.86
CA GLU A 133 22.57 4.62 -10.03
C GLU A 133 22.82 3.10 -10.03
N ASP A 134 22.95 2.50 -8.85
CA ASP A 134 23.13 1.05 -8.67
C ASP A 134 21.84 0.23 -8.86
N GLY A 135 20.72 0.89 -9.11
CA GLY A 135 19.41 0.29 -9.36
C GLY A 135 18.59 0.00 -8.10
N TYR A 136 19.12 0.21 -6.88
CA TYR A 136 18.35 0.04 -5.65
C TYR A 136 17.48 1.26 -5.33
N LEU A 137 16.42 1.06 -4.56
CA LEU A 137 15.64 2.18 -4.04
C LEU A 137 16.45 2.99 -3.04
N ARG A 138 16.28 4.31 -3.05
CA ARG A 138 16.85 5.19 -2.04
C ARG A 138 16.18 4.92 -0.67
N PRO A 139 16.95 4.73 0.42
CA PRO A 139 16.38 4.40 1.73
C PRO A 139 15.40 5.44 2.27
N ASP A 140 15.67 6.72 2.07
CA ASP A 140 14.79 7.83 2.49
C ASP A 140 13.43 7.79 1.77
N TRP A 141 13.39 7.37 0.51
CA TRP A 141 12.13 7.15 -0.21
C TRP A 141 11.35 6.00 0.41
N VAL A 142 11.99 4.90 0.77
CA VAL A 142 11.32 3.77 1.44
C VAL A 142 10.72 4.21 2.79
N GLU A 143 11.35 5.18 3.47
CA GLU A 143 10.89 5.75 4.75
C GLU A 143 9.87 6.89 4.63
N GLY A 144 9.49 7.30 3.41
CA GLY A 144 8.42 8.28 3.21
C GLY A 144 8.80 9.54 2.45
N ALA A 145 10.05 9.69 2.00
CA ALA A 145 10.47 10.88 1.24
C ALA A 145 9.73 11.04 -0.11
N TRP A 146 8.99 10.02 -0.56
CA TRP A 146 8.05 10.09 -1.68
C TRP A 146 6.92 11.11 -1.45
N ALA A 147 6.56 11.39 -0.19
CA ALA A 147 5.49 12.31 0.19
C ALA A 147 5.97 13.77 0.34
N ALA A 148 7.11 14.16 -0.25
CA ALA A 148 7.60 15.53 -0.12
C ALA A 148 6.91 16.53 -1.07
N ASN A 149 6.53 16.07 -2.27
CA ASN A 149 5.86 16.87 -3.29
C ASN A 149 5.19 15.96 -4.35
N THR A 150 4.38 16.56 -5.22
CA THR A 150 3.60 15.83 -6.24
C THR A 150 4.46 15.13 -7.28
N HIS A 151 5.63 15.67 -7.63
CA HIS A 151 6.54 15.00 -8.57
C HIS A 151 7.05 13.68 -7.99
N ARG A 152 7.40 13.65 -6.70
CA ARG A 152 7.79 12.41 -6.03
C ARG A 152 6.64 11.42 -5.87
N LEU A 153 5.41 11.88 -5.63
CA LEU A 153 4.23 11.01 -5.67
C LEU A 153 4.13 10.29 -7.03
N GLN A 154 4.28 11.03 -8.13
CA GLN A 154 4.29 10.47 -9.48
C GLN A 154 5.38 9.41 -9.64
N ARG A 155 6.64 9.74 -9.32
CA ARG A 155 7.76 8.78 -9.47
C ARG A 155 7.53 7.51 -8.67
N TRP A 156 6.99 7.64 -7.47
CA TRP A 156 6.68 6.50 -6.62
C TRP A 156 5.54 5.64 -7.16
N ALA A 157 4.53 6.26 -7.78
CA ALA A 157 3.42 5.56 -8.41
C ALA A 157 3.82 4.84 -9.71
N GLU A 158 4.76 5.41 -10.48
CA GLU A 158 5.36 4.77 -11.65
C GLU A 158 6.05 3.44 -11.26
N LEU A 159 6.78 3.42 -10.13
CA LEU A 159 7.43 2.20 -9.64
C LEU A 159 6.42 1.13 -9.23
N ILE A 160 5.26 1.51 -8.66
CA ILE A 160 4.19 0.55 -8.34
C ILE A 160 3.68 -0.13 -9.61
N ALA A 161 3.44 0.64 -10.67
CA ALA A 161 2.97 0.09 -11.94
C ALA A 161 3.98 -0.90 -12.54
N GLU A 162 5.28 -0.58 -12.45
CA GLU A 162 6.34 -1.46 -12.92
C GLU A 162 6.42 -2.77 -12.12
N VAL A 163 6.43 -2.68 -10.78
CA VAL A 163 6.46 -3.87 -9.92
C VAL A 163 5.20 -4.71 -10.10
N HIS A 164 4.04 -4.09 -10.29
CA HIS A 164 2.81 -4.81 -10.60
C HIS A 164 2.95 -5.65 -11.88
N GLY A 165 3.46 -5.06 -12.97
CA GLY A 165 3.71 -5.79 -14.22
C GLY A 165 4.65 -6.99 -14.01
N CYS A 166 5.70 -6.79 -13.22
CA CYS A 166 6.66 -7.81 -12.82
C CYS A 166 6.01 -8.99 -12.07
N GLN A 167 5.18 -8.69 -11.07
CA GLN A 167 4.45 -9.72 -10.31
C GLN A 167 3.43 -10.46 -11.17
N VAL A 168 2.72 -9.76 -12.06
CA VAL A 168 1.80 -10.38 -13.02
C VAL A 168 2.55 -11.36 -13.92
N SER A 169 3.67 -10.94 -14.53
CA SER A 169 4.48 -11.81 -15.37
C SER A 169 5.03 -13.03 -14.61
N LEU A 170 5.45 -12.85 -13.35
CA LEU A 170 5.90 -13.95 -12.51
C LEU A 170 4.77 -14.95 -12.23
N LEU A 171 3.58 -14.47 -11.85
CA LEU A 171 2.42 -15.32 -11.58
C LEU A 171 1.94 -16.06 -12.83
N GLU A 172 1.94 -15.41 -13.99
CA GLU A 172 1.60 -16.02 -15.28
C GLU A 172 2.63 -17.06 -15.73
N GLY A 173 3.89 -16.90 -15.36
CA GLY A 173 4.96 -17.88 -15.62
C GLY A 173 4.83 -19.18 -14.82
N LEU A 174 3.97 -19.24 -13.79
CA LEU A 174 3.78 -20.43 -12.96
C LEU A 174 2.78 -21.42 -13.59
N ALA A 175 3.18 -22.08 -14.67
CA ALA A 175 2.34 -23.02 -15.43
C ALA A 175 1.72 -24.13 -14.55
N ASP A 176 2.46 -24.64 -13.55
CA ASP A 176 1.99 -25.69 -12.63
C ASP A 176 1.05 -25.17 -11.53
N ARG A 177 0.79 -23.86 -11.47
CA ARG A 177 -0.05 -23.21 -10.45
C ARG A 177 -1.08 -22.26 -11.10
N PRO A 178 -2.06 -22.78 -11.85
CA PRO A 178 -3.04 -21.94 -12.57
C PRO A 178 -3.89 -21.05 -11.65
N ALA A 179 -4.00 -21.39 -10.36
CA ALA A 179 -4.70 -20.60 -9.36
C ALA A 179 -3.87 -19.44 -8.77
N ALA A 180 -2.58 -19.30 -9.11
CA ALA A 180 -1.70 -18.30 -8.50
C ALA A 180 -2.19 -16.85 -8.69
N PRO A 181 -2.65 -16.41 -9.89
CA PRO A 181 -3.21 -15.07 -10.04
C PRO A 181 -4.49 -14.82 -9.23
N ALA A 182 -5.34 -15.85 -9.07
CA ALA A 182 -6.54 -15.74 -8.24
C ALA A 182 -6.18 -15.65 -6.75
N THR A 183 -5.17 -16.43 -6.33
CA THR A 183 -4.66 -16.42 -4.95
C THR A 183 -4.06 -15.05 -4.62
N ALA A 184 -3.25 -14.46 -5.51
CA ALA A 184 -2.70 -13.12 -5.32
C ALA A 184 -3.78 -12.04 -5.09
N ARG A 185 -4.89 -12.12 -5.85
CA ARG A 185 -6.05 -11.23 -5.66
C ARG A 185 -6.77 -11.49 -4.35
N SER A 186 -6.90 -12.76 -3.95
CA SER A 186 -7.53 -13.16 -2.68
C SER A 186 -6.73 -12.67 -1.47
N GLU A 187 -5.40 -12.86 -1.48
CA GLU A 187 -4.51 -12.38 -0.42
C GLU A 187 -4.51 -10.85 -0.34
N SER A 188 -4.51 -10.16 -1.48
CA SER A 188 -4.65 -8.70 -1.50
C SER A 188 -5.98 -8.25 -0.88
N ALA A 189 -7.08 -8.93 -1.21
CA ALA A 189 -8.39 -8.65 -0.64
C ALA A 189 -8.46 -8.94 0.87
N ALA A 190 -7.79 -10.00 1.35
CA ALA A 190 -7.70 -10.32 2.76
C ALA A 190 -6.97 -9.22 3.55
N GLU A 191 -5.93 -8.62 2.98
CA GLU A 191 -5.17 -7.53 3.60
C GLU A 191 -5.98 -6.24 3.67
N LEU A 192 -6.75 -5.94 2.63
CA LEU A 192 -7.71 -4.84 2.66
C LEU A 192 -8.81 -5.09 3.69
N LEU A 193 -9.39 -6.29 3.74
CA LEU A 193 -10.39 -6.65 4.74
C LEU A 193 -9.84 -6.52 6.17
N GLY A 194 -8.57 -6.92 6.39
CA GLY A 194 -7.89 -6.73 7.67
C GLY A 194 -7.84 -5.25 8.08
N VAL A 195 -7.52 -4.36 7.15
CA VAL A 195 -7.55 -2.90 7.38
C VAL A 195 -8.95 -2.40 7.71
N GLU A 196 -9.97 -2.83 6.98
CA GLU A 196 -11.36 -2.43 7.24
C GLU A 196 -11.82 -2.90 8.62
N LEU A 197 -11.50 -4.14 9.00
CA LEU A 197 -11.80 -4.69 10.33
C LEU A 197 -11.05 -3.98 11.46
N GLU A 198 -9.80 -3.55 11.23
CA GLU A 198 -9.05 -2.76 12.20
C GLU A 198 -9.64 -1.35 12.38
N ASN A 199 -10.18 -0.75 11.31
CA ASN A 199 -10.81 0.56 11.37
C ASN A 199 -12.21 0.52 11.98
N ASP A 200 -13.05 -0.42 11.54
CA ASP A 200 -14.48 -0.48 11.91
C ASP A 200 -14.73 -1.37 13.13
N GLY A 201 -13.80 -2.26 13.47
CA GLY A 201 -13.96 -3.29 14.48
C GLY A 201 -14.90 -4.42 14.05
N LEU A 202 -15.11 -5.37 14.95
CA LEU A 202 -16.13 -6.42 14.80
C LEU A 202 -17.33 -6.11 15.69
N PRO A 203 -18.57 -6.30 15.20
CA PRO A 203 -19.75 -6.13 16.04
C PRO A 203 -19.73 -7.16 17.16
N ILE A 204 -19.62 -6.69 18.40
CA ILE A 204 -19.65 -7.53 19.60
C ILE A 204 -20.91 -7.26 20.41
N ASN A 205 -21.59 -8.33 20.84
CA ASN A 205 -22.65 -8.21 21.83
C ASN A 205 -22.02 -8.02 23.21
N ILE A 206 -21.86 -6.77 23.62
CA ILE A 206 -21.21 -6.40 24.88
C ILE A 206 -21.93 -7.03 26.07
N ALA A 207 -23.26 -7.03 26.09
CA ALA A 207 -24.04 -7.60 27.18
C ALA A 207 -23.79 -9.11 27.35
N GLU A 208 -23.70 -9.85 26.25
CA GLU A 208 -23.40 -11.28 26.31
C GLU A 208 -21.93 -11.54 26.69
N ALA A 209 -20.99 -10.72 26.20
CA ALA A 209 -19.59 -10.80 26.60
C ALA A 209 -19.42 -10.55 28.11
N GLU A 210 -20.07 -9.52 28.66
CA GLU A 210 -20.05 -9.22 30.09
C GLU A 210 -20.72 -10.33 30.92
N ARG A 211 -21.83 -10.92 30.43
CA ARG A 211 -22.48 -12.07 31.08
C ARG A 211 -21.54 -13.28 31.17
N ILE A 212 -20.88 -13.63 30.07
CA ILE A 212 -19.92 -14.75 30.03
C ILE A 212 -18.76 -14.50 30.99
N ILE A 213 -18.18 -13.29 30.98
CA ILE A 213 -17.07 -12.95 31.89
C ILE A 213 -17.52 -13.04 33.34
N ALA A 214 -18.70 -12.47 33.66
CA ALA A 214 -19.23 -12.47 35.02
C ALA A 214 -19.50 -13.88 35.57
N ASP A 215 -19.89 -14.83 34.71
CA ASP A 215 -20.07 -16.24 35.10
C ASP A 215 -18.76 -16.89 35.58
N PHE A 216 -17.59 -16.42 35.13
CA PHE A 216 -16.28 -16.98 35.53
C PHE A 216 -15.59 -16.21 36.66
N VAL A 217 -15.65 -14.88 36.65
CA VAL A 217 -14.87 -14.04 37.57
C VAL A 217 -15.73 -13.21 38.54
N GLY A 218 -17.05 -13.35 38.47
CA GLY A 218 -18.00 -12.55 39.25
C GLY A 218 -18.41 -11.24 38.54
N PRO A 219 -19.43 -10.55 39.06
CA PRO A 219 -19.97 -9.34 38.42
C PRO A 219 -18.91 -8.23 38.36
N ARG A 220 -18.99 -7.40 37.31
CA ARG A 220 -18.13 -6.23 37.17
C ARG A 220 -18.30 -5.28 38.38
N PRO A 221 -17.21 -4.90 39.08
CA PRO A 221 -17.28 -3.94 40.17
C PRO A 221 -17.87 -2.61 39.69
N LEU A 222 -18.82 -2.06 40.47
CA LEU A 222 -19.45 -0.77 40.16
C LEU A 222 -18.53 0.41 40.51
N ASP A 223 -17.59 0.20 41.41
CA ASP A 223 -16.59 1.17 41.85
C ASP A 223 -15.31 0.49 42.36
N ALA A 224 -14.31 1.31 42.70
CA ALA A 224 -13.03 0.84 43.23
C ALA A 224 -13.11 0.24 44.64
N ALA A 225 -14.22 0.42 45.36
CA ALA A 225 -14.44 -0.17 46.68
C ALA A 225 -15.06 -1.59 46.59
N ALA A 226 -15.65 -1.93 45.44
CA ALA A 226 -16.28 -3.22 45.15
C ALA A 226 -15.41 -4.18 44.32
N ALA A 227 -14.16 -3.80 44.03
CA ALA A 227 -13.16 -4.63 43.33
C ALA A 227 -12.32 -5.46 44.31
#